data_AF-A0A806KR82-F1
#
_entry.id   AF-A0A806KR82-F1
#
_cell.length_a   1.000
_cell.length_b   1.000
_cell.length_c   1.000
_cell.angle_alpha   90.00
_cell.angle_beta   90.00
_cell.angle_gamma   90.00
#
_symmetry.space_group_name_H-M   'P 1'
#
loop_
_entity.id
_entity.type
_entity.pdbx_description
1 polymer ?
#
loop_
_entity_poly.entity_id
_entity_poly.type
_entity_poly.pdbx_seq_one_letter_code
_entity_poly.pdbx_strand_id
1 'polypeptide(L)'
;MITSVDGTKVESVVNMAVNMYKTKGQLPATIYVGSDNDPAGHQLYDKLQESILANTEAEVTTFKPLFPQDNAITQATYQRLKQAADQAGIDWRELAAAVKATTNLSTNFQQSFPLPQAIAKSSVLIDPNPGKTNFNSDEALLTAAKFIKANRTDDNKSDWDAITKKLNPGIEDHDREHLAAKSSYYNTRYQADNGILPVTKIAKDWNELAKLAQHQEPINQQLEKTYRRQDGKTAKLIANGQDQFSLVDRQQPDKVVGFFEAKDPQQCAYLIKQYGYNAVDKEDEQKYKQTQPVKPQQQHKKQRAAGLEQSM
;
A
#
# COMPACT_ATOMS: atom_id res chain seq x y z
N MET A 1 14.37 -10.02 11.45
CA MET A 1 14.57 -8.57 11.27
C MET A 1 13.42 -8.00 10.45
N ILE A 2 13.06 -6.73 10.62
CA ILE A 2 12.19 -5.97 9.70
C ILE A 2 13.05 -4.88 9.05
N THR A 3 12.86 -4.65 7.75
CA THR A 3 13.41 -3.49 7.04
C THR A 3 12.33 -2.85 6.17
N SER A 4 12.43 -1.55 5.92
CA SER A 4 11.58 -0.82 4.99
C SER A 4 12.49 -0.20 3.93
N VAL A 5 12.07 -0.23 2.66
CA VAL A 5 12.86 0.34 1.57
C VAL A 5 12.07 1.35 0.75
N ASP A 6 12.68 2.51 0.56
CA ASP A 6 12.22 3.50 -0.41
C ASP A 6 12.70 3.08 -1.82
N GLY A 7 11.79 2.46 -2.57
CA GLY A 7 12.04 1.95 -3.92
C GLY A 7 12.52 0.50 -3.98
N THR A 8 12.88 0.04 -5.19
CA THR A 8 13.05 -1.38 -5.54
C THR A 8 14.50 -1.86 -5.61
N LYS A 9 15.38 -1.31 -4.77
CA LYS A 9 16.83 -1.63 -4.79
C LYS A 9 17.15 -2.87 -3.96
N VAL A 10 17.26 -4.02 -4.62
CA VAL A 10 17.72 -5.32 -4.04
C VAL A 10 19.02 -5.14 -3.25
N GLU A 11 20.00 -4.44 -3.85
CA GLU A 11 21.30 -4.16 -3.23
C GLU A 11 21.19 -3.43 -1.89
N SER A 12 20.18 -2.57 -1.68
CA SER A 12 20.02 -1.85 -0.41
C SER A 12 19.64 -2.80 0.73
N VAL A 13 18.78 -3.78 0.47
CA VAL A 13 18.41 -4.83 1.43
C VAL A 13 19.60 -5.77 1.71
N VAL A 14 20.28 -6.20 0.64
CA VAL A 14 21.46 -7.08 0.72
C VAL A 14 22.61 -6.42 1.48
N ASN A 15 22.97 -5.17 1.13
CA ASN A 15 24.05 -4.44 1.80
C ASN A 15 23.73 -4.14 3.26
N MET A 16 22.47 -3.87 3.60
CA MET A 16 22.02 -3.74 5.00
C MET A 16 22.25 -5.06 5.77
N ALA A 17 21.85 -6.20 5.21
CA ALA A 17 22.06 -7.50 5.86
C ALA A 17 23.56 -7.84 6.01
N VAL A 18 24.37 -7.60 4.99
CA VAL A 18 25.83 -7.78 5.02
C VAL A 18 26.49 -6.84 6.04
N ASN A 19 26.05 -5.59 6.15
CA ASN A 19 26.58 -4.65 7.16
C ASN A 19 26.14 -5.03 8.57
N MET A 20 24.94 -5.59 8.75
CA MET A 20 24.51 -6.17 10.04
C MET A 20 25.42 -7.34 10.42
N TYR A 21 25.71 -8.26 9.50
CA TYR A 21 26.65 -9.35 9.74
C TYR A 21 28.04 -8.84 10.13
N LYS A 22 28.61 -7.90 9.36
CA LYS A 22 29.93 -7.30 9.65
C LYS A 22 29.99 -6.59 11.02
N THR A 23 28.88 -6.04 11.52
CA THR A 23 28.85 -5.26 12.77
C THR A 23 28.37 -6.06 14.00
N LYS A 24 27.70 -7.20 13.80
CA LYS A 24 27.10 -8.02 14.88
C LYS A 24 27.55 -9.48 14.86
N GLY A 25 28.28 -9.93 13.85
CA GLY A 25 28.76 -11.31 13.69
C GLY A 25 27.66 -12.33 13.35
N GLN A 26 26.42 -11.90 13.11
CA GLN A 26 25.26 -12.78 12.91
C GLN A 26 24.34 -12.24 11.82
N LEU A 27 23.82 -13.15 10.97
CA LEU A 27 22.74 -12.88 10.04
C LEU A 27 21.41 -13.29 10.69
N PRO A 28 20.31 -12.54 10.51
CA PRO A 28 19.00 -12.95 10.99
C PRO A 28 18.37 -13.99 10.06
N ALA A 29 17.98 -15.15 10.59
CA ALA A 29 17.37 -16.26 9.83
C ALA A 29 16.18 -15.86 8.92
N THR A 30 15.44 -14.81 9.28
CA THR A 30 14.43 -14.18 8.40
C THR A 30 14.50 -12.66 8.41
N ILE A 31 14.44 -12.06 7.22
CA ILE A 31 14.29 -10.64 6.96
C ILE A 31 12.90 -10.38 6.35
N TYR A 32 12.05 -9.68 7.09
CA TYR A 32 10.78 -9.16 6.59
C TYR A 32 11.03 -7.83 5.88
N VAL A 33 10.68 -7.75 4.60
CA VAL A 33 10.91 -6.58 3.75
C VAL A 33 9.58 -5.86 3.51
N GLY A 34 9.44 -4.69 4.13
CA GLY A 34 8.33 -3.77 3.93
C GLY A 34 8.47 -3.02 2.60
N SER A 35 7.42 -3.13 1.79
CA SER A 35 7.26 -2.41 0.52
C SER A 35 5.76 -2.32 0.19
N ASP A 36 5.42 -1.64 -0.90
CA ASP A 36 4.04 -1.51 -1.39
C ASP A 36 3.51 -2.85 -1.92
N ASN A 37 2.21 -3.08 -1.78
CA ASN A 37 1.48 -4.18 -2.43
C ASN A 37 1.18 -3.82 -3.90
N ASP A 38 2.24 -3.56 -4.66
CA ASP A 38 2.17 -3.06 -6.03
C ASP A 38 3.14 -3.80 -6.97
N PRO A 39 3.07 -3.54 -8.29
CA PRO A 39 3.95 -4.14 -9.28
C PRO A 39 5.45 -4.13 -8.92
N ALA A 40 5.93 -3.03 -8.36
CA ALA A 40 7.33 -2.78 -8.08
C ALA A 40 7.76 -3.48 -6.77
N GLY A 41 6.92 -3.44 -5.74
CA GLY A 41 7.16 -4.14 -4.47
C GLY A 41 7.21 -5.66 -4.62
N HIS A 42 6.32 -6.25 -5.43
CA HIS A 42 6.36 -7.68 -5.74
C HIS A 42 7.60 -8.06 -6.57
N GLN A 43 7.98 -7.26 -7.59
CA GLN A 43 9.21 -7.50 -8.37
C GLN A 43 10.50 -7.38 -7.53
N LEU A 44 10.54 -6.51 -6.53
CA LEU A 44 11.65 -6.43 -5.58
C LEU A 44 11.77 -7.73 -4.77
N TYR A 45 10.64 -8.24 -4.27
CA TYR A 45 10.63 -9.46 -3.46
C TYR A 45 11.08 -10.68 -4.27
N ASP A 46 10.62 -10.82 -5.51
CA ASP A 46 10.98 -11.94 -6.39
C ASP A 46 12.51 -12.00 -6.60
N LYS A 47 13.15 -10.87 -6.92
CA LYS A 47 14.62 -10.75 -7.02
C LYS A 47 15.36 -10.98 -5.69
N LEU A 48 14.69 -10.77 -4.56
CA LEU A 48 15.24 -11.11 -3.24
C LEU A 48 15.15 -12.62 -2.95
N GLN A 49 14.21 -13.36 -3.52
CA GLN A 49 14.20 -14.83 -3.42
C GLN A 49 15.35 -15.46 -4.22
N GLU A 50 15.72 -14.86 -5.35
CA GLU A 50 16.93 -15.22 -6.11
C GLU A 50 18.25 -14.92 -5.34
N SER A 51 18.19 -14.02 -4.37
CA SER A 51 19.36 -13.56 -3.61
C SER A 51 19.69 -14.48 -2.43
N ILE A 52 20.68 -15.36 -2.60
CA ILE A 52 21.15 -16.24 -1.51
C ILE A 52 22.08 -15.46 -0.56
N LEU A 53 21.65 -15.28 0.69
CA LEU A 53 22.50 -14.84 1.80
C LEU A 53 22.73 -16.01 2.76
N ALA A 54 23.93 -16.59 2.76
CA ALA A 54 24.34 -17.63 3.68
C ALA A 54 25.43 -17.12 4.64
N ASN A 55 25.43 -17.61 5.87
CA ASN A 55 26.62 -17.53 6.74
C ASN A 55 27.62 -18.65 6.39
N THR A 56 28.81 -18.59 6.98
CA THR A 56 29.61 -19.81 7.17
C THR A 56 28.88 -20.69 8.19
N GLU A 57 28.66 -21.96 7.85
CA GLU A 57 27.87 -22.97 8.60
C GLU A 57 26.34 -23.04 8.29
N ALA A 58 25.99 -22.95 7.01
CA ALA A 58 24.74 -23.50 6.42
C ALA A 58 23.40 -22.85 6.82
N GLU A 59 23.38 -21.76 7.60
CA GLU A 59 22.16 -21.00 7.83
C GLU A 59 21.92 -20.00 6.68
N VAL A 60 20.93 -20.30 5.85
CA VAL A 60 20.45 -19.40 4.79
C VAL A 60 19.45 -18.41 5.37
N THR A 61 19.73 -17.12 5.20
CA THR A 61 18.80 -16.03 5.51
C THR A 61 17.66 -16.01 4.49
N THR A 62 16.43 -16.11 5.00
CA THR A 62 15.22 -16.07 4.17
C THR A 62 14.65 -14.65 4.12
N PHE A 63 14.27 -14.18 2.93
CA PHE A 63 13.45 -12.98 2.80
C PHE A 63 11.96 -13.36 2.86
N LYS A 64 11.14 -12.54 3.52
CA LYS A 64 9.67 -12.64 3.51
C LYS A 64 9.05 -11.27 3.21
N PRO A 65 7.93 -11.20 2.47
CA PRO A 65 7.31 -9.94 2.13
C PRO A 65 6.50 -9.42 3.32
N LEU A 66 6.49 -8.10 3.50
CA LEU A 66 5.65 -7.40 4.46
C LEU A 66 4.82 -6.33 3.73
N PHE A 67 4.00 -6.80 2.77
CA PHE A 67 3.07 -5.97 2.02
C PHE A 67 1.78 -5.70 2.81
N PRO A 68 1.17 -4.52 2.70
CA PRO A 68 -0.13 -4.22 3.28
C PRO A 68 -1.23 -5.06 2.59
N GLN A 69 -2.10 -5.68 3.39
CA GLN A 69 -3.25 -6.46 2.88
C GLN A 69 -2.86 -7.53 1.82
N ASP A 70 -1.70 -8.16 1.95
CA ASP A 70 -1.20 -9.11 0.95
C ASP A 70 -2.19 -10.23 0.62
N ASN A 71 -2.81 -10.84 1.64
CA ASN A 71 -3.81 -11.90 1.44
C ASN A 71 -5.22 -11.40 1.10
N ALA A 72 -5.42 -10.10 0.91
CA ALA A 72 -6.75 -9.54 0.63
C ALA A 72 -7.17 -9.79 -0.82
N ILE A 73 -8.45 -10.06 -1.02
CA ILE A 73 -9.07 -10.32 -2.33
C ILE A 73 -10.29 -9.40 -2.43
N THR A 74 -10.50 -8.71 -3.56
CA THR A 74 -11.73 -7.91 -3.68
C THR A 74 -12.96 -8.82 -3.76
N GLN A 75 -14.11 -8.39 -3.25
CA GLN A 75 -15.35 -9.18 -3.35
C GLN A 75 -15.69 -9.57 -4.81
N ALA A 76 -15.42 -8.68 -5.78
CA ALA A 76 -15.63 -8.97 -7.20
C ALA A 76 -14.66 -10.05 -7.72
N THR A 77 -13.37 -9.95 -7.40
CA THR A 77 -12.37 -10.97 -7.76
C THR A 77 -12.71 -12.32 -7.12
N TYR A 78 -13.12 -12.33 -5.85
CA TYR A 78 -13.52 -13.53 -5.11
C TYR A 78 -14.65 -14.30 -5.82
N GLN A 79 -15.73 -13.62 -6.22
CA GLN A 79 -16.85 -14.28 -6.89
C GLN A 79 -16.43 -14.92 -8.23
N ARG A 80 -15.58 -14.24 -9.02
CA ARG A 80 -15.08 -14.74 -10.31
C ARG A 80 -14.17 -15.95 -10.14
N LEU A 81 -13.26 -15.91 -9.16
CA LEU A 81 -12.41 -17.05 -8.78
C LEU A 81 -13.26 -18.24 -8.33
N LYS A 82 -14.25 -18.01 -7.47
CA LYS A 82 -15.14 -19.06 -6.98
C LYS A 82 -15.93 -19.71 -8.13
N GLN A 83 -16.53 -18.90 -9.01
CA GLN A 83 -17.29 -19.38 -10.16
C GLN A 83 -16.44 -20.24 -11.12
N ALA A 84 -15.20 -19.84 -11.40
CA ALA A 84 -14.29 -20.59 -12.26
C ALA A 84 -13.82 -21.91 -11.62
N ALA A 85 -13.55 -21.90 -10.31
CA ALA A 85 -13.16 -23.09 -9.55
C ALA A 85 -14.30 -24.09 -9.35
N ASP A 86 -15.51 -23.61 -9.04
CA ASP A 86 -16.73 -24.43 -8.94
C ASP A 86 -16.98 -25.18 -10.27
N GLN A 87 -16.81 -24.51 -11.41
CA GLN A 87 -16.95 -25.11 -12.74
C GLN A 87 -15.85 -26.14 -13.09
N ALA A 88 -14.68 -26.04 -12.48
CA ALA A 88 -13.57 -26.98 -12.67
C ALA A 88 -13.51 -28.10 -11.62
N GLY A 89 -14.27 -27.99 -10.52
CA GLY A 89 -14.28 -28.96 -9.42
C GLY A 89 -12.98 -28.98 -8.60
N ILE A 90 -12.48 -27.80 -8.21
CA ILE A 90 -11.32 -27.59 -7.32
C ILE A 90 -11.66 -26.60 -6.19
N ASP A 91 -10.87 -26.51 -5.12
CA ASP A 91 -11.02 -25.40 -4.17
C ASP A 91 -10.58 -24.09 -4.85
N TRP A 92 -11.45 -23.07 -4.79
CA TRP A 92 -11.20 -21.74 -5.31
C TRP A 92 -9.95 -21.08 -4.71
N ARG A 93 -9.51 -21.51 -3.51
CA ARG A 93 -8.24 -21.08 -2.90
C ARG A 93 -7.02 -21.48 -3.72
N GLU A 94 -7.06 -22.65 -4.35
CA GLU A 94 -5.98 -23.14 -5.22
C GLU A 94 -5.84 -22.20 -6.43
N LEU A 95 -6.96 -21.90 -7.08
CA LEU A 95 -7.02 -20.94 -8.18
C LEU A 95 -6.61 -19.53 -7.73
N ALA A 96 -7.10 -19.07 -6.58
CA ALA A 96 -6.74 -17.78 -6.02
C ALA A 96 -5.24 -17.67 -5.78
N ALA A 97 -4.60 -18.70 -5.23
CA ALA A 97 -3.16 -18.74 -4.97
C ALA A 97 -2.36 -18.69 -6.27
N ALA A 98 -2.74 -19.48 -7.27
CA ALA A 98 -2.18 -19.48 -8.62
C ALA A 98 -2.25 -18.08 -9.27
N VAL A 99 -3.40 -17.42 -9.21
CA VAL A 99 -3.61 -16.10 -9.83
C VAL A 99 -2.92 -14.99 -9.03
N LYS A 100 -2.89 -15.08 -7.70
CA LYS A 100 -2.18 -14.16 -6.80
C LYS A 100 -0.67 -14.23 -6.99
N ALA A 101 -0.10 -15.43 -7.12
CA ALA A 101 1.33 -15.65 -7.34
C ALA A 101 1.89 -14.91 -8.56
N THR A 102 1.02 -14.58 -9.53
CA THR A 102 1.41 -14.39 -10.93
C THR A 102 0.91 -13.10 -11.56
N THR A 103 -0.27 -12.66 -11.19
CA THR A 103 -0.86 -11.38 -11.62
C THR A 103 -1.20 -10.50 -10.42
N ASN A 104 -0.82 -10.89 -9.19
CA ASN A 104 -1.23 -10.24 -7.95
C ASN A 104 -2.75 -9.95 -7.92
N LEU A 105 -3.57 -10.83 -8.53
CA LEU A 105 -5.02 -10.68 -8.74
C LEU A 105 -5.47 -9.50 -9.64
N SER A 106 -4.53 -8.78 -10.27
CA SER A 106 -4.80 -7.64 -11.17
C SER A 106 -5.03 -8.10 -12.61
N THR A 107 -5.98 -7.48 -13.31
CA THR A 107 -6.30 -7.79 -14.71
C THR A 107 -5.19 -7.41 -15.68
N ASN A 108 -4.40 -6.39 -15.33
CA ASN A 108 -3.43 -5.73 -16.22
C ASN A 108 -1.99 -5.87 -15.72
N PHE A 109 -1.74 -6.57 -14.61
CA PHE A 109 -0.40 -6.66 -14.05
C PHE A 109 0.44 -7.70 -14.80
N GLN A 110 1.40 -7.19 -15.55
CA GLN A 110 2.53 -7.94 -16.05
C GLN A 110 3.55 -8.09 -14.91
N GLN A 111 3.55 -9.23 -14.22
CA GLN A 111 4.83 -9.80 -13.80
C GLN A 111 5.64 -10.16 -15.06
N SER A 112 6.94 -10.38 -14.90
CA SER A 112 7.75 -10.97 -15.97
C SER A 112 7.25 -12.36 -16.39
N PHE A 113 6.49 -13.05 -15.51
CA PHE A 113 6.01 -14.42 -15.74
C PHE A 113 4.66 -14.75 -15.09
N PRO A 114 3.51 -14.32 -15.65
CA PRO A 114 2.20 -14.68 -15.11
C PRO A 114 1.76 -16.10 -15.53
N LEU A 115 1.28 -16.93 -14.60
CA LEU A 115 0.73 -18.27 -14.82
C LEU A 115 -0.40 -18.31 -15.86
N PRO A 116 -1.31 -17.32 -15.97
CA PRO A 116 -2.21 -17.25 -17.11
C PRO A 116 -1.49 -17.23 -18.47
N GLN A 117 -0.32 -16.59 -18.62
CA GLN A 117 0.51 -16.71 -19.83
C GLN A 117 1.26 -18.05 -19.88
N ALA A 118 1.73 -18.59 -18.75
CA ALA A 118 2.39 -19.90 -18.71
C ALA A 118 1.45 -21.05 -19.15
N ILE A 119 0.17 -20.94 -18.78
CA ILE A 119 -0.92 -21.84 -19.17
C ILE A 119 -1.39 -21.50 -20.59
N ALA A 120 -1.60 -20.23 -20.97
CA ALA A 120 -1.97 -19.85 -22.33
C ALA A 120 -0.89 -20.18 -23.38
N LYS A 121 0.39 -20.31 -22.99
CA LYS A 121 1.44 -20.89 -23.82
C LYS A 121 1.18 -22.36 -24.21
N SER A 122 0.20 -23.05 -23.62
CA SER A 122 -0.30 -24.36 -24.11
C SER A 122 -1.30 -24.24 -25.28
N SER A 123 -1.84 -23.04 -25.52
CA SER A 123 -2.83 -22.72 -26.54
C SER A 123 -2.44 -21.42 -27.25
N VAL A 124 -1.42 -21.53 -28.11
CA VAL A 124 -0.99 -20.61 -29.17
C VAL A 124 -1.43 -19.14 -28.98
N LEU A 125 -0.62 -18.36 -28.27
CA LEU A 125 -0.28 -16.95 -28.56
C LEU A 125 0.57 -16.40 -27.41
N ILE A 126 1.81 -15.99 -27.71
CA ILE A 126 2.38 -14.82 -27.02
C ILE A 126 1.52 -13.67 -27.53
N ASP A 127 0.70 -13.04 -26.67
CA ASP A 127 -0.13 -11.92 -27.11
C ASP A 127 0.79 -10.83 -27.66
N PRO A 128 0.67 -10.44 -28.95
CA PRO A 128 1.52 -9.41 -29.55
C PRO A 128 1.26 -8.01 -28.97
N ASN A 129 0.20 -7.82 -28.16
CA ASN A 129 -0.13 -6.61 -27.44
C ASN A 129 -0.36 -6.90 -25.95
N PRO A 130 0.67 -7.34 -25.19
CA PRO A 130 0.49 -7.82 -23.81
C PRO A 130 -0.02 -6.72 -22.85
N GLY A 131 0.05 -5.44 -23.23
CA GLY A 131 -0.51 -4.31 -22.48
C GLY A 131 -2.03 -4.12 -22.65
N LYS A 132 -2.72 -4.95 -23.46
CA LYS A 132 -4.17 -4.91 -23.65
C LYS A 132 -4.89 -6.19 -23.19
N THR A 133 -4.15 -7.25 -22.91
CA THR A 133 -4.68 -8.54 -22.45
C THR A 133 -5.21 -8.44 -21.02
N ASN A 134 -6.45 -8.86 -20.79
CA ASN A 134 -6.93 -9.10 -19.43
C ASN A 134 -6.55 -10.53 -19.03
N PHE A 135 -5.45 -10.66 -18.28
CA PHE A 135 -4.93 -11.97 -17.85
C PHE A 135 -5.85 -12.72 -16.88
N ASN A 136 -6.81 -12.00 -16.29
CA ASN A 136 -7.84 -12.54 -15.40
C ASN A 136 -9.24 -12.35 -16.00
N SER A 137 -9.43 -12.67 -17.28
CA SER A 137 -10.75 -12.87 -17.89
C SER A 137 -11.42 -14.13 -17.32
N ASP A 138 -12.75 -14.26 -17.40
CA ASP A 138 -13.44 -15.44 -16.83
C ASP A 138 -13.03 -16.74 -17.54
N GLU A 139 -12.75 -16.66 -18.84
CA GLU A 139 -12.18 -17.74 -19.63
C GLU A 139 -10.76 -18.12 -19.21
N ALA A 140 -9.89 -17.13 -18.95
CA ALA A 140 -8.53 -17.38 -18.46
C ALA A 140 -8.54 -18.03 -17.06
N LEU A 141 -9.41 -17.55 -16.16
CA LEU A 141 -9.61 -18.13 -14.83
C LEU A 141 -10.12 -19.58 -14.91
N LEU A 142 -11.10 -19.87 -15.76
CA LEU A 142 -11.61 -21.22 -15.97
C LEU A 142 -10.57 -22.15 -16.59
N THR A 143 -9.77 -21.64 -17.53
CA THR A 143 -8.67 -22.39 -18.16
C THR A 143 -7.58 -22.74 -17.14
N ALA A 144 -7.21 -21.78 -16.28
CA ALA A 144 -6.27 -22.03 -15.18
C ALA A 144 -6.82 -23.06 -14.17
N ALA A 145 -8.09 -22.96 -13.81
CA ALA A 145 -8.73 -23.92 -12.91
C ALA A 145 -8.75 -25.35 -13.47
N LYS A 146 -9.09 -25.51 -14.76
CA LYS A 146 -9.03 -26.80 -15.47
C LYS A 146 -7.60 -27.35 -15.56
N PHE A 147 -6.60 -26.50 -15.77
CA PHE A 147 -5.20 -26.92 -15.78
C PHE A 147 -4.74 -27.43 -14.41
N ILE A 148 -5.09 -26.73 -13.31
CA ILE A 148 -4.82 -27.18 -11.95
C ILE A 148 -5.50 -28.54 -11.69
N LYS A 149 -6.79 -28.67 -12.03
CA LYS A 149 -7.56 -29.91 -11.89
C LYS A 149 -6.93 -31.09 -12.63
N ALA A 150 -6.43 -30.88 -13.84
CA ALA A 150 -5.89 -31.94 -14.70
C ALA A 150 -4.48 -32.40 -14.30
N ASN A 151 -3.74 -31.60 -13.53
CA ASN A 151 -2.33 -31.85 -13.20
C ASN A 151 -2.06 -32.07 -11.70
N ARG A 152 -3.09 -32.03 -10.85
CA ARG A 152 -2.96 -32.39 -9.43
C ARG A 152 -2.76 -33.90 -9.25
N THR A 153 -1.95 -34.26 -8.25
CA THR A 153 -1.61 -35.65 -7.89
C THR A 153 -2.58 -36.25 -6.86
N ASP A 154 -3.22 -35.40 -6.05
CA ASP A 154 -4.27 -35.75 -5.08
C ASP A 154 -5.46 -34.80 -5.30
N ASP A 155 -6.67 -35.32 -5.09
CA ASP A 155 -7.90 -34.53 -5.18
C ASP A 155 -8.08 -33.54 -4.02
N ASN A 156 -7.33 -33.71 -2.92
CA ASN A 156 -7.38 -32.91 -1.70
C ASN A 156 -6.14 -32.02 -1.48
N LYS A 157 -5.11 -32.12 -2.32
CA LYS A 157 -3.86 -31.36 -2.16
C LYS A 157 -3.21 -31.00 -3.49
N SER A 158 -3.04 -29.71 -3.74
CA SER A 158 -2.25 -29.19 -4.86
C SER A 158 -0.76 -29.38 -4.59
N ASP A 159 -0.15 -30.33 -5.30
CA ASP A 159 1.30 -30.41 -5.46
C ASP A 159 1.73 -29.39 -6.53
N TRP A 160 2.11 -28.19 -6.09
CA TRP A 160 2.46 -27.10 -6.99
C TRP A 160 3.71 -27.38 -7.82
N ASP A 161 4.67 -28.16 -7.33
CA ASP A 161 5.86 -28.57 -8.09
C ASP A 161 5.47 -29.54 -9.22
N ALA A 162 4.57 -30.49 -8.94
CA ALA A 162 4.03 -31.37 -9.97
C ALA A 162 3.19 -30.60 -11.01
N ILE A 163 2.39 -29.63 -10.57
CA ILE A 163 1.53 -28.81 -11.45
C ILE A 163 2.37 -27.90 -12.35
N THR A 164 3.36 -27.17 -11.84
CA THR A 164 4.17 -26.26 -12.69
C THR A 164 5.09 -26.99 -13.65
N LYS A 165 5.57 -28.19 -13.30
CA LYS A 165 6.34 -29.06 -14.22
C LYS A 165 5.57 -29.44 -15.49
N LYS A 166 4.23 -29.36 -15.48
CA LYS A 166 3.35 -29.64 -16.63
C LYS A 166 3.11 -28.42 -17.54
N LEU A 167 3.65 -27.24 -17.21
CA LEU A 167 3.62 -26.07 -18.06
C LEU A 167 4.53 -26.25 -19.30
N ASN A 168 4.37 -25.39 -20.31
CA ASN A 168 5.05 -25.48 -21.60
C ASN A 168 6.60 -25.55 -21.42
N PRO A 169 7.33 -26.47 -22.11
CA PRO A 169 8.80 -26.59 -22.03
C PRO A 169 9.59 -25.30 -22.37
N GLY A 170 9.00 -24.33 -23.07
CA GLY A 170 9.54 -22.98 -23.29
C GLY A 170 9.39 -22.04 -22.08
N ILE A 171 9.53 -22.58 -20.87
CA ILE A 171 9.56 -21.89 -19.57
C ILE A 171 10.72 -22.52 -18.81
N GLU A 172 11.67 -21.70 -18.36
CA GLU A 172 12.87 -22.16 -17.69
C GLU A 172 12.55 -22.81 -16.33
N ASP A 173 13.42 -23.72 -15.87
CA ASP A 173 13.19 -24.43 -14.61
C ASP A 173 13.14 -23.48 -13.41
N HIS A 174 13.94 -22.41 -13.42
CA HIS A 174 13.92 -21.39 -12.36
C HIS A 174 12.56 -20.67 -12.25
N ASP A 175 11.92 -20.33 -13.38
CA ASP A 175 10.56 -19.75 -13.41
C ASP A 175 9.52 -20.71 -12.85
N ARG A 176 9.62 -22.01 -13.17
CA ARG A 176 8.70 -23.07 -12.70
C ARG A 176 8.78 -23.27 -11.19
N GLU A 177 9.99 -23.27 -10.65
CA GLU A 177 10.27 -23.40 -9.22
C GLU A 177 9.80 -22.18 -8.45
N HIS A 178 10.12 -20.97 -8.91
CA HIS A 178 9.65 -19.72 -8.31
C HIS A 178 8.11 -19.63 -8.28
N LEU A 179 7.47 -20.04 -9.37
CA LEU A 179 6.01 -20.10 -9.49
C LEU A 179 5.38 -21.14 -8.55
N ALA A 180 5.99 -22.32 -8.41
CA ALA A 180 5.53 -23.35 -7.48
C ALA A 180 5.65 -22.86 -6.03
N ALA A 181 6.79 -22.26 -5.67
CA ALA A 181 7.05 -21.69 -4.35
C ALA A 181 6.02 -20.59 -3.98
N LYS A 182 5.78 -19.62 -4.88
CA LYS A 182 4.77 -18.57 -4.66
C LYS A 182 3.34 -19.12 -4.58
N SER A 183 2.98 -20.06 -5.45
CA SER A 183 1.64 -20.66 -5.44
C SER A 183 1.40 -21.47 -4.17
N SER A 184 2.40 -22.23 -3.71
CA SER A 184 2.39 -22.95 -2.44
C SER A 184 2.29 -22.01 -1.22
N TYR A 185 3.05 -20.90 -1.24
CA TYR A 185 3.00 -19.86 -0.22
C TYR A 185 1.61 -19.24 -0.06
N TYR A 186 0.99 -18.80 -1.16
CA TYR A 186 -0.36 -18.23 -1.10
C TYR A 186 -1.44 -19.28 -0.83
N ASN A 187 -1.31 -20.52 -1.32
CA ASN A 187 -2.28 -21.59 -1.05
C ASN A 187 -2.31 -21.92 0.45
N THR A 188 -1.14 -22.07 1.07
CA THR A 188 -1.00 -22.29 2.53
C THR A 188 -1.64 -21.14 3.32
N ARG A 189 -1.39 -19.90 2.90
CA ARG A 189 -1.96 -18.71 3.54
C ARG A 189 -3.48 -18.60 3.39
N TYR A 190 -4.03 -18.94 2.23
CA TYR A 190 -5.48 -18.91 1.97
C TYR A 190 -6.25 -20.06 2.64
N GLN A 191 -5.58 -21.17 2.95
CA GLN A 191 -6.14 -22.28 3.71
C GLN A 191 -6.10 -22.07 5.24
N ALA A 192 -5.25 -21.17 5.75
CA ALA A 192 -5.18 -20.87 7.18
C ALA A 192 -6.46 -20.18 7.71
N ASP A 193 -6.74 -20.35 9.01
CA ASP A 193 -7.83 -19.62 9.70
C ASP A 193 -7.61 -18.10 9.62
N ASN A 194 -8.65 -17.36 9.23
CA ASN A 194 -8.59 -15.94 8.86
C ASN A 194 -7.60 -15.62 7.72
N GLY A 195 -7.19 -16.62 6.94
CA GLY A 195 -6.20 -16.51 5.87
C GLY A 195 -6.59 -15.61 4.69
N ILE A 196 -7.87 -15.23 4.60
CA ILE A 196 -8.42 -14.41 3.52
C ILE A 196 -9.36 -13.36 4.10
N LEU A 197 -9.22 -12.12 3.61
CA LEU A 197 -10.18 -11.04 3.85
C LEU A 197 -10.76 -10.60 2.51
N PRO A 198 -12.05 -10.91 2.23
CA PRO A 198 -12.80 -10.25 1.18
C PRO A 198 -12.93 -8.75 1.52
N VAL A 199 -12.32 -7.90 0.71
CA VAL A 199 -12.31 -6.44 0.91
C VAL A 199 -13.07 -5.73 -0.21
N THR A 200 -13.51 -4.50 0.07
CA THR A 200 -14.04 -3.58 -0.96
C THR A 200 -12.91 -2.96 -1.78
N LYS A 201 -11.77 -2.67 -1.15
CA LYS A 201 -10.56 -2.14 -1.76
C LYS A 201 -9.33 -2.79 -1.10
N ILE A 202 -8.34 -3.16 -1.92
CA ILE A 202 -7.01 -3.57 -1.45
C ILE A 202 -6.18 -2.29 -1.32
N ALA A 203 -5.55 -2.08 -0.17
CA ALA A 203 -4.59 -1.00 0.05
C ALA A 203 -3.30 -1.24 -0.75
N LYS A 204 -2.85 -0.23 -1.50
CA LYS A 204 -1.55 -0.24 -2.18
C LYS A 204 -0.40 -0.15 -1.18
N ASP A 205 -0.51 0.75 -0.21
CA ASP A 205 0.55 1.07 0.75
C ASP A 205 0.01 1.06 2.20
N TRP A 206 0.92 1.10 3.19
CA TRP A 206 0.56 1.07 4.61
C TRP A 206 -0.21 2.31 5.08
N ASN A 207 -0.04 3.47 4.43
CA ASN A 207 -0.83 4.68 4.71
C ASN A 207 -2.25 4.56 4.16
N GLU A 208 -2.44 3.98 2.98
CA GLU A 208 -3.76 3.66 2.45
C GLU A 208 -4.49 2.65 3.33
N LEU A 209 -3.79 1.62 3.82
CA LEU A 209 -4.37 0.68 4.78
C LEU A 209 -4.82 1.39 6.07
N ALA A 210 -3.99 2.31 6.59
CA ALA A 210 -4.34 3.14 7.75
C ALA A 210 -5.50 4.12 7.48
N LYS A 211 -5.74 4.53 6.23
CA LYS A 211 -6.91 5.31 5.82
C LYS A 211 -8.16 4.43 5.71
N LEU A 212 -8.08 3.24 5.12
CA LEU A 212 -9.20 2.29 5.03
C LEU A 212 -9.65 1.77 6.39
N ALA A 213 -8.72 1.62 7.34
CA ALA A 213 -9.03 1.25 8.73
C ALA A 213 -9.67 2.38 9.56
N GLN A 214 -9.65 3.63 9.07
CA GLN A 214 -10.32 4.74 9.72
C GLN A 214 -11.76 4.86 9.22
N HIS A 215 -12.73 4.76 10.14
CA HIS A 215 -14.11 5.12 9.84
C HIS A 215 -14.18 6.55 9.30
N GLN A 216 -14.66 6.69 8.06
CA GLN A 216 -14.89 7.98 7.41
C GLN A 216 -16.08 8.67 8.08
N GLU A 217 -15.82 9.42 9.15
CA GLU A 217 -16.86 10.27 9.71
C GLU A 217 -17.14 11.47 8.79
N PRO A 218 -18.41 11.93 8.69
CA PRO A 218 -18.80 13.12 7.96
C PRO A 218 -17.91 14.32 8.29
N ILE A 219 -17.56 15.12 7.27
CA ILE A 219 -16.67 16.28 7.38
C ILE A 219 -17.03 17.20 8.55
N ASN A 220 -18.31 17.49 8.76
CA ASN A 220 -18.78 18.35 9.85
C ASN A 220 -18.42 17.79 11.24
N GLN A 221 -18.58 16.47 11.45
CA GLN A 221 -18.19 15.81 12.71
C GLN A 221 -16.68 15.86 12.94
N GLN A 222 -15.86 15.90 11.88
CA GLN A 222 -14.41 16.02 12.00
C GLN A 222 -13.95 17.46 12.32
N LEU A 223 -14.63 18.47 11.77
CA LEU A 223 -14.42 19.88 12.12
C LEU A 223 -14.87 20.21 13.55
N GLU A 224 -15.78 19.43 14.13
CA GLU A 224 -16.21 19.55 15.53
C GLU A 224 -15.26 18.88 16.53
N LYS A 225 -14.32 18.04 16.08
CA LYS A 225 -13.41 17.32 16.99
C LYS A 225 -12.46 18.26 17.74
N THR A 226 -12.36 18.01 19.04
CA THR A 226 -11.43 18.68 19.94
C THR A 226 -10.19 17.80 20.10
N TYR A 227 -9.06 18.32 19.65
CA TYR A 227 -7.77 17.63 19.65
C TYR A 227 -6.97 18.02 20.90
N ARG A 228 -6.54 17.05 21.73
CA ARG A 228 -5.78 17.31 22.97
C ARG A 228 -4.28 17.28 22.72
N ARG A 229 -3.59 18.38 23.08
CA ARG A 229 -2.15 18.58 22.92
C ARG A 229 -1.38 17.99 24.12
N GLN A 230 -0.09 17.71 23.93
CA GLN A 230 0.78 17.15 24.98
C GLN A 230 0.94 18.10 26.19
N ASP A 231 0.82 19.41 25.98
CA ASP A 231 0.79 20.43 27.04
C ASP A 231 -0.57 20.51 27.79
N GLY A 232 -1.45 19.53 27.58
CA GLY A 232 -2.77 19.44 28.19
C GLY A 232 -3.84 20.33 27.55
N LYS A 233 -3.47 21.27 26.67
CA LYS A 233 -4.41 22.20 26.02
C LYS A 233 -5.23 21.52 24.94
N THR A 234 -6.28 22.18 24.48
CA THR A 234 -7.18 21.66 23.44
C THR A 234 -7.24 22.60 22.25
N ALA A 235 -7.19 22.03 21.05
CA ALA A 235 -7.31 22.73 19.78
C ALA A 235 -8.53 22.24 19.01
N LYS A 236 -9.07 23.11 18.14
CA LYS A 236 -10.15 22.77 17.19
C LYS A 236 -9.66 22.98 15.76
N LEU A 237 -10.09 22.11 14.85
CA LEU A 237 -9.83 22.24 13.42
C LEU A 237 -10.79 23.24 12.77
N ILE A 238 -10.24 24.18 11.99
CA ILE A 238 -11.00 25.12 11.16
C ILE A 238 -10.50 25.10 9.71
N ALA A 239 -11.40 25.42 8.78
CA ALA A 239 -11.09 25.62 7.37
C ALA A 239 -10.83 27.12 7.12
N ASN A 240 -9.70 27.44 6.50
CA ASN A 240 -9.26 28.81 6.23
C ASN A 240 -9.23 29.16 4.72
N GLY A 241 -9.51 28.17 3.85
CA GLY A 241 -9.60 28.34 2.40
C GLY A 241 -9.96 27.02 1.71
N GLN A 242 -9.89 26.97 0.37
CA GLN A 242 -9.77 25.68 -0.32
C GLN A 242 -8.43 25.04 0.06
N ASP A 243 -8.48 23.78 0.48
CA ASP A 243 -7.34 22.93 0.83
C ASP A 243 -6.39 23.51 1.92
N GLN A 244 -6.88 24.46 2.71
CA GLN A 244 -6.14 25.12 3.79
C GLN A 244 -6.84 24.94 5.13
N PHE A 245 -6.17 24.21 6.03
CA PHE A 245 -6.69 23.88 7.35
C PHE A 245 -5.75 24.34 8.45
N SER A 246 -6.34 24.75 9.58
CA SER A 246 -5.57 25.22 10.73
C SER A 246 -6.18 24.73 12.03
N LEU A 247 -5.32 24.45 13.00
CA LEU A 247 -5.72 24.22 14.37
C LEU A 247 -5.68 25.54 15.14
N VAL A 248 -6.77 25.88 15.83
CA VAL A 248 -6.85 27.04 16.72
C VAL A 248 -7.00 26.60 18.17
N ASP A 249 -6.43 27.37 19.10
CA ASP A 249 -6.61 27.11 20.54
C ASP A 249 -8.11 27.28 20.91
N ARG A 250 -8.69 26.30 21.61
CA ARG A 250 -10.12 26.33 21.95
C ARG A 250 -10.48 27.51 22.87
N GLN A 251 -9.56 27.98 23.70
CA GLN A 251 -9.77 29.12 24.59
C GLN A 251 -9.39 30.46 23.92
N GLN A 252 -8.63 30.42 22.83
CA GLN A 252 -8.21 31.60 22.07
C GLN A 252 -8.39 31.32 20.56
N PRO A 253 -9.62 31.41 20.00
CA PRO A 253 -9.90 31.03 18.61
C PRO A 253 -9.09 31.81 17.57
N ASP A 254 -8.66 33.04 17.88
CA ASP A 254 -7.80 33.86 17.02
C ASP A 254 -6.34 33.36 16.97
N LYS A 255 -5.97 32.42 17.85
CA LYS A 255 -4.61 31.87 17.97
C LYS A 255 -4.51 30.55 17.24
N VAL A 256 -3.98 30.61 16.01
CA VAL A 256 -3.51 29.42 15.30
C VAL A 256 -2.34 28.78 16.06
N VAL A 257 -2.40 27.46 16.21
CA VAL A 257 -1.41 26.61 16.89
C VAL A 257 -0.83 25.51 15.99
N GLY A 258 -1.16 25.54 14.70
CA GLY A 258 -0.63 24.65 13.66
C GLY A 258 -1.38 24.80 12.33
N PHE A 259 -0.69 24.60 11.22
CA PHE A 259 -1.22 24.65 9.85
C PHE A 259 -1.05 23.28 9.18
N PHE A 260 -1.94 22.91 8.27
CA PHE A 260 -1.77 21.69 7.46
C PHE A 260 -2.19 21.95 6.02
N GLU A 261 -1.30 21.66 5.08
CA GLU A 261 -1.65 21.49 3.67
C GLU A 261 -2.33 20.12 3.53
N ALA A 262 -3.66 20.15 3.43
CA ALA A 262 -4.50 18.97 3.33
C ALA A 262 -5.64 19.26 2.37
N LYS A 263 -5.92 18.33 1.45
CA LYS A 263 -6.96 18.47 0.42
C LYS A 263 -8.39 18.39 0.99
N ASP A 264 -8.52 17.92 2.22
CA ASP A 264 -9.78 17.84 2.95
C ASP A 264 -9.54 17.71 4.48
N PRO A 265 -10.58 17.93 5.30
CA PRO A 265 -10.48 17.78 6.77
C PRO A 265 -10.10 16.38 7.24
N GLN A 266 -10.34 15.33 6.46
CA GLN A 266 -10.01 13.94 6.80
C GLN A 266 -8.51 13.69 6.65
N GLN A 267 -7.90 14.20 5.58
CA GLN A 267 -6.45 14.24 5.43
C GLN A 267 -5.82 15.05 6.57
N CYS A 268 -6.40 16.20 6.95
CA CYS A 268 -5.88 16.96 8.09
C CYS A 268 -5.97 16.18 9.41
N ALA A 269 -7.11 15.54 9.70
CA ALA A 269 -7.29 14.72 10.90
C ALA A 269 -6.36 13.49 10.92
N TYR A 270 -6.06 12.91 9.75
CA TYR A 270 -5.06 11.85 9.60
C TYR A 270 -3.65 12.36 9.95
N LEU A 271 -3.23 13.49 9.38
CA LEU A 271 -1.91 14.08 9.62
C LEU A 271 -1.69 14.39 11.11
N ILE A 272 -2.68 14.99 11.77
CA ILE A 272 -2.65 15.29 13.21
C ILE A 272 -2.47 14.02 14.05
N LYS A 273 -3.12 12.90 13.68
CA LYS A 273 -3.00 11.62 14.41
C LYS A 273 -1.64 10.95 14.22
N GLN A 274 -1.11 10.94 13.00
CA GLN A 274 0.10 10.17 12.67
C GLN A 274 1.39 10.91 13.03
N TYR A 275 1.46 12.21 12.72
CA TYR A 275 2.68 13.00 12.88
C TYR A 275 2.64 13.96 14.09
N GLY A 276 1.46 14.15 14.68
CA GLY A 276 1.26 15.07 15.80
C GLY A 276 1.31 16.56 15.40
N TYR A 277 0.99 17.42 16.35
CA TYR A 277 0.89 18.88 16.15
C TYR A 277 2.19 19.56 15.70
N ASN A 278 3.34 18.95 16.00
CA ASN A 278 4.67 19.57 15.83
C ASN A 278 5.33 19.23 14.49
N ALA A 279 4.68 18.44 13.63
CA ALA A 279 5.19 18.05 12.30
C ALA A 279 4.84 19.07 11.19
N VAL A 280 4.32 20.24 11.57
CA VAL A 280 4.11 21.38 10.70
C VAL A 280 5.44 22.09 10.47
N ASP A 281 5.78 22.36 9.20
CA ASP A 281 7.03 23.03 8.88
C ASP A 281 7.06 24.47 9.43
N LYS A 282 8.20 24.88 9.98
CA LYS A 282 8.39 26.21 10.55
C LYS A 282 8.46 27.29 9.47
N GLU A 283 8.73 26.93 8.22
CA GLU A 283 8.70 27.89 7.10
C GLU A 283 7.27 28.37 6.79
N ASP A 284 6.27 27.51 6.90
CA ASP A 284 4.88 27.90 6.64
C ASP A 284 4.28 28.75 7.78
N GLU A 285 4.68 28.51 9.04
CA GLU A 285 4.37 29.44 10.14
C GLU A 285 4.84 30.89 9.86
N GLN A 286 5.92 31.07 9.08
CA GLN A 286 6.42 32.40 8.71
C GLN A 286 5.63 33.00 7.55
N LYS A 287 5.30 32.22 6.51
CA LYS A 287 4.43 32.68 5.41
C LYS A 287 3.08 33.21 5.94
N TYR A 288 2.40 32.44 6.79
CA TYR A 288 1.05 32.78 7.26
C TYR A 288 1.01 33.82 8.39
N LYS A 289 2.13 34.12 9.06
CA LYS A 289 2.25 35.30 9.92
C LYS A 289 2.28 36.62 9.13
N GLN A 290 2.75 36.60 7.88
CA GLN A 290 2.80 37.81 7.03
C GLN A 290 1.45 38.17 6.37
N THR A 291 0.51 37.22 6.28
CA THR A 291 -0.80 37.42 5.62
C THR A 291 -1.94 37.79 6.57
N GLN A 292 -1.71 37.92 7.88
CA GLN A 292 -2.71 38.52 8.77
C GLN A 292 -2.86 40.02 8.47
N PRO A 293 -4.06 40.53 8.15
CA PRO A 293 -4.27 41.96 7.97
C PRO A 293 -4.03 42.69 9.29
N VAL A 294 -3.08 43.62 9.30
CA VAL A 294 -2.91 44.56 10.42
C VAL A 294 -4.22 45.34 10.57
N LYS A 295 -4.91 45.17 11.70
CA LYS A 295 -6.13 45.94 12.02
C LYS A 295 -5.83 47.43 11.85
N PRO A 296 -6.58 48.19 11.03
CA PRO A 296 -6.32 49.60 10.85
C PRO A 296 -6.50 50.32 12.20
N GLN A 297 -5.41 50.93 12.70
CA GLN A 297 -5.47 51.75 13.90
C GLN A 297 -6.43 52.92 13.66
N GLN A 298 -7.34 53.14 14.62
CA GLN A 298 -8.27 54.26 14.60
C GLN A 298 -7.50 55.58 14.70
N GLN A 299 -7.25 56.24 13.56
CA GLN A 299 -6.79 57.63 13.56
C GLN A 299 -7.97 58.55 13.89
N HIS A 300 -7.97 59.06 15.12
CA HIS A 300 -8.87 60.13 15.56
C HIS A 300 -8.75 61.35 14.65
N LYS A 301 -9.82 61.70 13.92
CA LYS A 301 -9.98 63.03 13.33
C LYS A 301 -10.14 64.07 14.46
N LYS A 302 -9.04 64.69 14.87
CA LYS A 302 -9.08 66.00 15.55
C LYS A 302 -9.28 67.09 14.50
N GLN A 303 -10.53 67.48 14.24
CA GLN A 303 -10.78 68.80 13.68
C GLN A 303 -10.43 69.84 14.75
N ARG A 304 -9.49 70.74 14.45
CA ARG A 304 -9.24 71.96 15.22
C ARG A 304 -9.61 73.13 14.34
N ALA A 305 -10.49 73.99 14.83
CA ALA A 305 -10.86 75.22 14.15
C ALA A 305 -9.79 76.30 14.32
N ALA A 306 -9.57 77.05 13.25
CA ALA A 306 -9.18 78.46 13.19
C ALA A 306 -10.06 79.04 12.07
N GLY A 307 -10.84 80.11 12.25
CA GLY A 307 -10.43 81.43 12.73
C GLY A 307 -10.18 82.28 11.47
N LEU A 308 -11.13 83.12 11.05
CA LEU A 308 -11.13 84.60 11.24
C LEU A 308 -9.97 85.26 10.43
N GLU A 309 -10.08 86.28 9.56
CA GLU A 309 -11.09 87.28 9.11
C GLU A 309 -10.62 87.83 7.70
N GLN A 310 -11.25 88.74 6.93
CA GLN A 310 -12.45 89.61 7.01
C GLN A 310 -12.94 90.05 5.58
N SER A 311 -14.07 90.77 5.52
CA SER A 311 -14.40 91.92 4.63
C SER A 311 -14.07 91.91 3.11
N MET A 312 -15.09 91.84 2.26
CA MET A 312 -15.83 93.01 1.72
C MET A 312 -17.16 92.58 1.06
#